data_AF-A0A447V438-F1
#
_entry.id   AF-A0A447V438-F1
#
_cell.length_a   1.000
_cell.length_b   1.000
_cell.length_c   1.000
_cell.angle_alpha   90.00
_cell.angle_beta   90.00
_cell.angle_gamma   90.00
#
_symmetry.space_group_name_H-M   'P 1'
#
loop_
_entity.id
_entity.type
_entity.pdbx_description
1 polymer ?
#
loop_
_entity_poly.entity_id
_entity_poly.type
_entity_poly.pdbx_seq_one_letter_code
_entity_poly.pdbx_strand_id
1 'polypeptide(L)'
;MMLKIVTGILLAFTSTAVLASGFPVTVKSCGKPVVFNAAPKRAVINDLNMSEMAFALDLQKQIVGLTGISGWYKMTPEFKQKMGAIPELAPKYPSLETLLAAEPDFFFAGWNYGMKVGGRRHARKPREVRYQDFCAERKLCDFRREQKQSDDGPAL
;
A
#
# COMPACT_ATOMS: atom_id res chain seq x y z
N MET A 1 35.13 -40.67 -45.44
CA MET A 1 35.59 -39.29 -45.23
C MET A 1 34.36 -38.39 -45.07
N MET A 2 34.18 -37.87 -43.86
CA MET A 2 33.32 -36.75 -43.43
C MET A 2 31.78 -36.89 -43.44
N LEU A 3 31.32 -37.50 -42.34
CA LEU A 3 30.08 -37.25 -41.61
C LEU A 3 29.91 -35.75 -41.28
N LYS A 4 28.89 -35.07 -41.82
CA LYS A 4 28.51 -33.69 -41.43
C LYS A 4 27.26 -33.71 -40.56
N ILE A 5 27.56 -33.68 -39.28
CA ILE A 5 26.73 -33.42 -38.12
C ILE A 5 25.91 -32.14 -38.36
N VAL A 6 24.58 -32.26 -38.50
CA VAL A 6 23.66 -31.14 -38.27
C VAL A 6 22.85 -31.52 -37.03
N THR A 7 23.46 -31.24 -35.88
CA THR A 7 22.83 -31.30 -34.57
C THR A 7 21.70 -30.29 -34.58
N GLY A 8 20.46 -30.77 -34.74
CA GLY A 8 19.27 -29.99 -34.47
C GLY A 8 19.28 -29.60 -32.99
N ILE A 9 19.70 -28.37 -32.72
CA ILE A 9 19.61 -27.75 -31.40
C ILE A 9 18.11 -27.59 -31.11
N LEU A 10 17.55 -28.58 -30.40
CA LEU A 10 16.31 -28.43 -29.69
C LEU A 10 16.60 -27.51 -28.50
N LEU A 11 16.55 -26.19 -28.74
CA LEU A 11 16.58 -25.19 -27.68
C LEU A 11 15.27 -25.35 -26.91
N ALA A 12 15.25 -26.26 -25.94
CA ALA A 12 14.19 -26.34 -24.95
C ALA A 12 14.21 -25.01 -24.19
N PHE A 13 13.30 -24.11 -24.56
CA PHE A 13 12.94 -22.94 -23.79
C PHE A 13 12.35 -23.46 -22.48
N THR A 14 13.20 -23.80 -21.51
CA THR A 14 12.78 -24.03 -20.13
C THR A 14 12.30 -22.68 -19.63
N SER A 15 11.00 -22.45 -19.78
CA SER A 15 10.32 -21.33 -19.17
C SER A 15 10.49 -21.51 -17.66
N THR A 16 11.43 -20.77 -17.08
CA THR A 16 11.49 -20.59 -15.64
C THR A 16 10.19 -19.91 -15.25
N ALA A 17 9.23 -20.69 -14.80
CA ALA A 17 8.02 -20.16 -14.20
C ALA A 17 8.47 -19.32 -13.00
N VAL A 18 8.38 -17.99 -13.14
CA VAL A 18 8.44 -17.10 -12.00
C VAL A 18 7.36 -17.56 -11.05
N LEU A 19 7.75 -18.08 -9.89
CA LEU A 19 6.84 -18.41 -8.81
C LEU A 19 6.25 -17.07 -8.32
N ALA A 20 5.15 -16.65 -8.94
CA ALA A 20 4.25 -15.73 -8.28
C ALA A 20 3.89 -16.40 -6.95
N SER A 21 4.22 -15.77 -5.83
CA SER A 21 3.69 -16.19 -4.54
C SER A 21 2.18 -16.30 -4.71
N GLY A 22 1.67 -17.53 -4.70
CA GLY A 22 0.25 -17.78 -4.88
C GLY A 22 -0.55 -17.03 -3.82
N PHE A 23 -1.77 -16.64 -4.18
CA PHE A 23 -2.73 -16.16 -3.19
C PHE A 23 -3.48 -17.34 -2.58
N PRO A 24 -3.89 -17.27 -1.30
CA PRO A 24 -3.81 -16.11 -0.41
C PRO A 24 -2.43 -15.91 0.26
N VAL A 25 -2.03 -14.66 0.45
CA VAL A 25 -0.84 -14.28 1.21
C VAL A 25 -1.26 -13.64 2.53
N THR A 26 -0.76 -14.16 3.65
CA THR A 26 -1.01 -13.55 4.97
C THR A 26 0.20 -12.76 5.43
N VAL A 27 0.02 -11.46 5.64
CA VAL A 27 1.06 -10.57 6.18
C VAL A 27 0.64 -10.08 7.55
N LYS A 28 1.57 -10.05 8.50
CA LYS A 28 1.31 -9.51 9.84
C LYS A 28 1.52 -8.00 9.82
N SER A 29 0.44 -7.21 9.88
CA SER A 29 0.49 -5.75 9.99
C SER A 29 0.09 -5.30 11.38
N CYS A 30 0.97 -4.54 12.06
CA CYS A 30 0.72 -4.02 13.41
C CYS A 30 0.19 -5.05 14.42
N GLY A 31 0.70 -6.28 14.33
CA GLY A 31 0.33 -7.38 15.22
C GLY A 31 -0.90 -8.17 14.78
N LYS A 32 -1.67 -7.71 13.79
CA LYS A 32 -2.84 -8.39 13.24
C LYS A 32 -2.51 -9.09 11.92
N PRO A 33 -3.06 -10.29 11.67
CA PRO A 33 -2.97 -10.91 10.36
C PRO A 33 -3.84 -10.15 9.36
N VAL A 34 -3.28 -9.89 8.19
CA VAL A 34 -3.93 -9.29 7.03
C VAL A 34 -3.80 -10.29 5.89
N VAL A 35 -4.92 -10.72 5.32
CA VAL A 35 -4.95 -11.75 4.26
C VAL A 35 -5.26 -11.09 2.93
N PHE A 36 -4.34 -11.20 1.99
CA PHE A 36 -4.53 -10.78 0.61
C PHE A 36 -4.98 -11.99 -0.20
N ASN A 37 -6.19 -11.95 -0.77
CA ASN A 37 -6.71 -13.01 -1.63
C ASN A 37 -6.35 -12.81 -3.11
N ALA A 38 -5.89 -11.61 -3.46
CA ALA A 38 -5.40 -11.24 -4.78
C ALA A 38 -4.44 -10.05 -4.64
N ALA A 39 -3.65 -9.78 -5.69
CA ALA A 39 -2.81 -8.59 -5.75
C ALA A 39 -3.71 -7.34 -5.78
N PRO A 40 -3.38 -6.29 -5.01
CA PRO A 40 -4.00 -4.98 -5.16
C PRO A 40 -3.88 -4.47 -6.60
N LYS A 41 -4.88 -3.73 -7.05
CA LYS A 41 -4.97 -3.13 -8.39
C LYS A 41 -5.28 -1.63 -8.32
N ARG A 42 -5.70 -1.13 -7.15
CA ARG A 42 -6.20 0.23 -6.94
C ARG A 42 -5.74 0.79 -5.59
N ALA A 43 -4.45 0.74 -5.30
CA ALA A 43 -3.89 1.24 -4.06
C ALA A 43 -4.01 2.77 -3.90
N VAL A 44 -4.31 3.23 -2.68
CA VAL A 44 -3.99 4.59 -2.23
C VAL A 44 -2.83 4.51 -1.26
N ILE A 45 -1.80 5.32 -1.51
CA ILE A 45 -0.58 5.34 -0.70
C ILE A 45 -0.53 6.66 0.08
N ASN A 46 -0.38 6.56 1.39
CA ASN A 46 -0.27 7.71 2.27
C ASN A 46 1.18 7.88 2.74
N ASP A 47 1.65 9.12 2.69
CA ASP A 47 3.01 9.57 3.04
C ASP A 47 4.03 9.47 1.89
N LEU A 48 5.00 10.37 1.90
CA LEU A 48 6.07 10.47 0.91
C LEU A 48 6.94 9.21 0.92
N ASN A 49 7.36 8.74 2.10
CA ASN A 49 8.22 7.57 2.23
C ASN A 49 7.55 6.30 1.67
N MET A 50 6.26 6.12 1.92
CA MET A 50 5.52 4.95 1.39
C MET A 50 5.34 5.05 -0.12
N SER A 51 5.14 6.25 -0.64
CA SER A 51 5.04 6.51 -2.07
C SER A 51 6.37 6.20 -2.77
N GLU A 52 7.49 6.63 -2.20
CA GLU A 52 8.82 6.31 -2.74
C GLU A 52 9.12 4.81 -2.73
N MET A 53 8.74 4.09 -1.66
CA MET A 53 8.84 2.63 -1.63
C MET A 53 8.02 1.98 -2.74
N ALA A 54 6.79 2.44 -2.97
CA ALA A 54 5.95 1.91 -4.03
C ALA A 54 6.53 2.20 -5.42
N PHE A 55 7.13 3.38 -5.61
CA PHE A 55 7.80 3.74 -6.86
C PHE A 55 9.07 2.95 -7.10
N ALA A 56 9.85 2.66 -6.06
CA ALA A 56 11.05 1.82 -6.15
C ALA A 56 10.73 0.36 -6.56
N LEU A 57 9.49 -0.07 -6.36
CA LEU A 57 8.97 -1.39 -6.75
C LEU A 57 8.17 -1.36 -8.06
N ASP A 58 8.19 -0.24 -8.80
CA ASP A 58 7.44 -0.03 -10.05
C ASP A 58 5.92 -0.27 -9.94
N LEU A 59 5.34 -0.02 -8.75
CA LEU A 59 3.91 -0.29 -8.49
C LEU A 59 2.97 0.83 -8.92
N GLN A 60 3.47 1.87 -9.60
CA GLN A 60 2.71 3.07 -10.00
C GLN A 60 1.40 2.75 -10.71
N LYS A 61 1.37 1.72 -11.57
CA LYS A 61 0.18 1.30 -12.32
C LYS A 61 -0.97 0.81 -11.45
N GLN A 62 -0.67 0.36 -10.23
CA GLN A 62 -1.65 -0.12 -9.26
C GLN A 62 -2.12 1.01 -8.35
N ILE A 63 -1.56 2.23 -8.44
CA ILE A 63 -1.87 3.34 -7.54
C ILE A 63 -2.89 4.26 -8.18
N VAL A 64 -4.00 4.50 -7.48
CA VAL A 64 -5.08 5.42 -7.92
C VAL A 64 -5.02 6.78 -7.22
N GLY A 65 -4.20 6.91 -6.18
CA GLY A 65 -3.98 8.20 -5.54
C GLY A 65 -2.93 8.19 -4.44
N LEU A 66 -2.36 9.37 -4.19
CA LEU A 66 -1.45 9.64 -3.09
C LEU A 66 -2.10 10.58 -2.07
N THR A 67 -1.70 10.49 -0.81
CA THR A 67 -2.16 11.43 0.22
C THR A 67 -1.04 11.80 1.18
N GLY A 68 -1.14 13.00 1.77
CA GLY A 68 -0.28 13.41 2.87
C GLY A 68 1.15 13.77 2.47
N ILE A 69 1.36 14.32 1.26
CA ILE A 69 2.69 14.69 0.78
C ILE A 69 2.85 16.21 0.84
N SER A 70 2.16 16.96 -0.02
CA SER A 70 2.40 18.39 -0.21
C SER A 70 2.05 19.27 1.00
N GLY A 71 1.22 18.75 1.91
CA GLY A 71 0.86 19.43 3.15
C GLY A 71 1.89 19.32 4.27
N TRP A 72 2.89 18.45 4.13
CA TRP A 72 3.96 18.22 5.12
C TRP A 72 5.37 18.35 4.52
N TYR A 73 5.52 18.07 3.22
CA TYR A 73 6.80 17.97 2.53
C TYR A 73 6.77 18.72 1.20
N LYS A 74 7.96 19.13 0.74
CA LYS A 74 8.14 19.66 -0.62
C LYS A 74 8.54 18.52 -1.55
N MET A 75 7.70 18.23 -2.55
CA MET A 75 8.00 17.23 -3.57
C MET A 75 9.24 17.63 -4.38
N THR A 76 10.21 16.72 -4.48
CA THR A 76 11.38 16.88 -5.35
C THR A 76 10.97 16.74 -6.83
N PRO A 77 11.73 17.31 -7.79
CA PRO A 77 11.46 17.11 -9.21
C PRO A 77 11.47 15.63 -9.61
N GLU A 78 12.39 14.84 -9.05
CA GLU A 78 12.48 13.40 -9.27
C GLU A 78 11.23 12.67 -8.77
N PHE A 79 10.74 13.01 -7.57
CA PHE A 79 9.51 12.45 -7.05
C PHE A 79 8.33 12.75 -7.97
N LYS A 80 8.20 13.99 -8.45
CA LYS A 80 7.12 14.38 -9.39
C LYS A 80 7.21 13.62 -10.70
N GLN A 81 8.42 13.41 -11.22
CA GLN A 81 8.64 12.62 -12.42
C GLN A 81 8.19 11.16 -12.22
N LYS A 82 8.53 10.55 -11.08
CA LYS A 82 8.08 9.20 -10.71
C LYS A 82 6.57 9.16 -10.45
N MET A 83 6.00 10.16 -9.80
CA MET A 83 4.56 10.25 -9.55
C MET A 83 3.76 10.28 -10.87
N GLY A 84 4.28 10.93 -11.91
CA GLY A 84 3.67 10.96 -13.23
C GLY A 84 2.26 11.55 -13.18
N ALA A 85 1.27 10.76 -13.61
CA ALA A 85 -0.15 11.16 -13.67
C ALA A 85 -0.96 10.78 -12.42
N ILE A 86 -0.34 10.16 -11.40
CA ILE A 86 -1.05 9.76 -10.18
C ILE A 86 -1.48 11.04 -9.45
N PRO A 87 -2.77 11.21 -9.09
CA PRO A 87 -3.22 12.40 -8.38
C PRO A 87 -2.85 12.35 -6.90
N GLU A 88 -2.53 13.50 -6.31
CA GLU A 88 -2.57 13.66 -4.85
C GLU A 88 -4.01 14.02 -4.43
N LEU A 89 -4.70 13.09 -3.77
CA LEU A 89 -6.11 13.22 -3.38
C LEU A 89 -6.30 14.15 -2.18
N ALA A 90 -5.29 14.24 -1.31
CA ALA A 90 -5.29 15.13 -0.16
C ALA A 90 -3.86 15.55 0.20
N PRO A 91 -3.59 16.86 0.42
CA PRO A 91 -2.25 17.33 0.79
C PRO A 91 -1.83 16.86 2.19
N LYS A 92 -2.80 16.63 3.09
CA LYS A 92 -2.59 16.10 4.46
C LYS A 92 -3.39 14.81 4.63
N TYR A 93 -4.22 14.73 5.66
CA TYR A 93 -5.06 13.56 5.90
C TYR A 93 -6.26 13.56 4.96
N PRO A 94 -6.52 12.45 4.26
CA PRO A 94 -7.72 12.33 3.45
C PRO A 94 -8.97 12.18 4.32
N SER A 95 -10.10 12.74 3.89
CA SER A 95 -11.38 12.40 4.48
C SER A 95 -11.81 10.99 4.03
N LEU A 96 -12.80 10.40 4.73
CA LEU A 96 -13.33 9.11 4.31
C LEU A 96 -14.00 9.21 2.94
N GLU A 97 -14.71 10.31 2.70
CA GLU A 97 -15.39 10.59 1.44
C GLU A 97 -14.41 10.69 0.28
N THR A 98 -13.26 11.34 0.46
CA THR A 98 -12.19 11.40 -0.53
C THR A 98 -11.62 10.02 -0.83
N LEU A 99 -11.38 9.19 0.19
CA LEU A 99 -10.91 7.82 -0.01
C LEU A 99 -11.95 6.98 -0.75
N LEU A 100 -13.23 7.07 -0.37
CA LEU A 100 -14.30 6.29 -1.00
C LEU A 100 -14.52 6.67 -2.46
N ALA A 101 -14.41 7.96 -2.79
CA ALA A 101 -14.53 8.44 -4.16
C ALA A 101 -13.43 7.87 -5.08
N ALA A 102 -12.28 7.49 -4.53
CA ALA A 102 -11.21 6.85 -5.29
C ALA A 102 -11.41 5.32 -5.48
N GLU A 103 -12.41 4.72 -4.83
CA GLU A 103 -12.67 3.27 -4.81
C GLU A 103 -11.39 2.39 -4.67
N PRO A 104 -10.52 2.62 -3.67
CA PRO A 104 -9.13 2.20 -3.76
C PRO A 104 -8.78 0.84 -3.17
N ASP A 105 -8.59 -0.26 -3.94
CA ASP A 105 -8.44 -1.68 -3.51
C ASP A 105 -7.52 -2.05 -2.31
N PHE A 106 -6.67 -1.12 -1.89
CA PHE A 106 -5.69 -1.25 -0.83
C PHE A 106 -5.31 0.13 -0.27
N PHE A 107 -5.14 0.26 1.05
CA PHE A 107 -4.64 1.50 1.66
C PHE A 107 -3.32 1.23 2.37
N PHE A 108 -2.23 1.82 1.85
CA PHE A 108 -0.89 1.65 2.40
C PHE A 108 -0.44 2.91 3.14
N ALA A 109 -0.13 2.78 4.43
CA ALA A 109 0.26 3.92 5.25
C ALA A 109 1.43 3.58 6.19
N GLY A 110 2.37 4.51 6.34
CA GLY A 110 3.50 4.35 7.26
C GLY A 110 3.10 4.47 8.73
N TRP A 111 2.06 5.26 9.01
CA TRP A 111 1.53 5.51 10.34
C TRP A 111 0.00 5.50 10.33
N ASN A 112 -0.59 5.31 11.51
CA ASN A 112 -2.05 5.32 11.75
C ASN A 112 -2.67 6.74 11.65
N TYR A 113 -2.08 7.63 10.85
CA TYR A 113 -2.45 9.05 10.83
C TYR A 113 -3.63 9.39 9.90
N GLY A 114 -4.12 8.46 9.08
CA GLY A 114 -5.33 8.65 8.26
C GLY A 114 -6.59 8.02 8.84
N MET A 115 -6.50 6.82 9.43
CA MET A 115 -7.66 6.05 9.90
C MET A 115 -7.32 5.19 11.11
N LYS A 116 -7.86 5.53 12.29
CA LYS A 116 -7.70 4.75 13.54
C LYS A 116 -7.88 3.25 13.30
N VAL A 117 -6.81 2.45 13.40
CA VAL A 117 -6.89 0.99 13.56
C VAL A 117 -7.78 0.64 14.77
N GLY A 118 -8.91 -0.03 14.55
CA GLY A 118 -9.94 -0.36 15.56
C GLY A 118 -10.95 0.74 15.96
N GLY A 119 -10.94 1.94 15.36
CA GLY A 119 -11.97 2.95 15.66
C GLY A 119 -13.36 2.53 15.15
N ARG A 120 -14.44 3.25 15.50
CA ARG A 120 -15.82 3.08 14.94
C ARG A 120 -15.93 3.24 13.40
N ARG A 121 -14.81 3.24 12.69
CA ARG A 121 -14.65 3.22 11.24
C ARG A 121 -14.02 1.91 10.73
N HIS A 122 -13.67 0.97 11.61
CA HIS A 122 -13.48 -0.43 11.25
C HIS A 122 -14.86 -1.00 10.99
N ALA A 123 -15.15 -1.27 9.73
CA ALA A 123 -16.43 -1.75 9.25
C ALA A 123 -16.84 -3.03 10.01
N ARG A 124 -17.69 -2.87 11.01
CA ARG A 124 -18.47 -3.96 11.63
C ARG A 124 -19.95 -3.84 11.25
N LYS A 125 -20.24 -3.36 10.03
CA LYS A 125 -21.59 -3.43 9.43
C LYS A 125 -21.54 -3.79 7.94
N PRO A 126 -22.59 -4.46 7.41
CA PRO A 126 -22.59 -5.18 6.13
C PRO A 126 -22.72 -4.30 4.87
N ARG A 127 -22.44 -3.00 4.95
CA ARG A 127 -22.35 -2.10 3.79
C ARG A 127 -20.94 -1.50 3.79
N GLU A 128 -20.15 -1.94 2.84
CA GLU A 128 -18.81 -2.46 3.07
C GLU A 128 -17.77 -1.61 2.33
N VAL A 129 -17.03 -0.77 3.06
CA VAL A 129 -15.78 -0.19 2.55
C VAL A 129 -14.73 -1.28 2.70
N ARG A 130 -14.58 -2.11 1.67
CA ARG A 130 -13.72 -3.29 1.72
C ARG A 130 -12.28 -2.88 1.40
N TYR A 131 -11.67 -2.07 2.27
CA TYR A 131 -10.24 -1.78 2.19
C TYR A 131 -9.33 -2.44 3.19
N GLN A 132 -8.27 -3.04 2.63
CA GLN A 132 -7.23 -3.69 3.40
C GLN A 132 -6.24 -2.62 3.84
N ASP A 133 -6.30 -2.25 5.11
CA ASP A 133 -5.33 -1.33 5.72
C ASP A 133 -4.05 -2.11 6.04
N PHE A 134 -2.93 -1.71 5.43
CA PHE A 134 -1.60 -2.21 5.79
C PHE A 134 -0.74 -1.08 6.33
N CYS A 135 -0.38 -1.20 7.60
CA CYS A 135 0.58 -0.34 8.26
C CYS A 135 1.96 -0.99 8.27
N ALA A 136 2.96 -0.25 7.76
CA ALA A 136 4.32 -0.74 7.59
C ALA A 136 5.06 -0.96 8.93
N GLU A 137 4.74 -0.20 9.99
CA GLU A 137 5.55 -0.23 11.21
C GLU A 137 4.75 -0.39 12.52
N ARG A 138 5.19 -1.36 13.35
CA ARG A 138 4.50 -1.76 14.59
C ARG A 138 4.52 -0.69 15.68
N LYS A 139 5.66 -0.02 15.91
CA LYS A 139 5.79 1.03 16.95
C LYS A 139 4.89 2.24 16.67
N LEU A 140 4.68 2.51 15.40
CA LEU A 140 3.99 3.70 14.88
C LEU A 140 2.46 3.53 14.88
N CYS A 141 1.97 2.29 14.83
CA CYS A 141 0.57 1.95 15.10
C CYS A 141 0.18 2.09 16.58
N ASP A 142 1.10 1.80 17.52
CA ASP A 142 0.81 1.73 18.96
C ASP A 142 1.05 3.05 19.71
N PHE A 143 1.82 3.98 19.12
CA PHE A 143 2.17 5.29 19.72
C PHE A 143 0.95 6.11 20.21
N ARG A 144 -0.24 5.89 19.64
CA ARG A 144 -1.48 6.56 20.10
C ARG A 144 -2.19 5.87 21.28
N ARG A 145 -1.91 4.60 21.62
CA ARG A 145 -2.40 4.06 22.92
C ARG A 145 -1.81 4.86 24.07
N GLU A 146 -0.53 5.21 23.96
CA GLU A 146 0.20 5.95 25.00
C GLU A 146 -0.21 7.43 25.04
N GLN A 147 -0.42 8.08 23.89
CA GLN A 147 -0.88 9.48 23.84
C GLN A 147 -2.35 9.67 24.25
N LYS A 148 -3.22 8.66 24.03
CA LYS A 148 -4.62 8.73 24.52
C LYS A 148 -4.70 8.69 26.05
N GLN A 149 -3.76 8.02 26.71
CA GLN A 149 -3.69 8.02 28.18
C GLN A 149 -3.31 9.40 28.75
N SER A 150 -2.58 10.24 28.01
CA SER A 150 -2.24 11.59 28.46
C SER A 150 -3.31 12.64 28.16
N ASP A 151 -4.08 12.48 27.08
CA ASP A 151 -5.12 13.44 26.68
C ASP A 151 -6.47 13.21 27.41
N ASP A 152 -6.71 12.04 27.99
CA ASP A 152 -7.89 11.74 28.84
C ASP A 152 -7.66 12.20 30.30
N GLY A 153 -7.07 13.38 30.50
CA GLY A 153 -6.97 14.03 31.82
C GLY A 153 -8.36 14.24 32.44
N PRO A 154 -8.49 14.23 33.78
CA PRO A 154 -9.79 14.20 34.44
C PRO A 154 -10.59 15.45 34.07
N ALA A 155 -11.79 15.24 33.55
CA ALA A 155 -12.76 16.30 33.36
C ALA A 155 -13.07 16.93 34.73
N LEU A 156 -12.62 18.17 34.93
CA LEU A 156 -13.18 19.09 35.92
C LEU A 156 -14.42 19.77 35.33
#